data_AF-A0A6C1DMY0-F1
#
_entry.id   AF-A0A6C1DMY0-F1
#
_cell.length_a   1.000
_cell.length_b   1.000
_cell.length_c   1.000
_cell.angle_alpha   90.00
_cell.angle_beta   90.00
_cell.angle_gamma   90.00
#
_symmetry.space_group_name_H-M   'P 1'
#
loop_
_entity.id
_entity.type
_entity.pdbx_description
1 polymer ?
#
loop_
_entity_poly.entity_id
_entity_poly.type
_entity_poly.pdbx_seq_one_letter_code
_entity_poly.pdbx_strand_id
1 'polypeptide(L)'
;MSKSPRKNILLGYDQEDAQEFFQNILAELESNVKSLNTEKLDTTPVAKSELPDDALVGQLNLGEVGTVYIPTEQIDPNSILHDKSIQNFTPFKLMTPLDGITAERIGCLQCGENGGIRYSVFSGLSLNLPNENIGSTLKLSQLLSDWSKPEIIEGVECNRCALTAAHSHLFGQLKEFEKKPEGSIPEKLINAVKDRVHQIEEVLAKPVIDDEDYKKLHTANMVRKCSKSKQILISRPPPLLSIHINRSVFDPRTYMIRKNNSKVLFKSRLNLAPWCCDINEINLDARLPMSKKEKAAQQESSEDENIGGEYYTKLHERFEQEFEDSEEEKEYDDAEGNYASHYNHTKDISNYDPLNGEVDGVTSDDEDEYIEETDALGNTIKKRIIKHSDVENENVKDNEELQEIDNVSLDEPKINVEDQLETSSDEEDVIPAPPINYARSFSTVPATPLTYSLRSVIVHYGTHNYGHYIAFRKYRGCWWRISDETVYVVDEAEVLSTPGVFMLFYEYDFDEETGKMKDDLEAIQSNNEEDDEKEQEQKGVQEPKESQEQGEGEEQEEGQEQMKFERTEDHRDISGKDVN
;
A
#
# COMPACT_ATOMS: atom_id res chain seq x y z
N MET A 1 -14.84 28.09 15.31
CA MET A 1 -13.47 27.99 14.75
C MET A 1 -13.60 28.03 13.23
N SER A 2 -12.74 28.75 12.53
CA SER A 2 -12.80 28.92 11.08
C SER A 2 -12.34 27.65 10.35
N LYS A 3 -13.18 27.10 9.47
CA LYS A 3 -12.81 26.01 8.56
C LYS A 3 -12.02 26.55 7.37
N SER A 4 -10.77 26.90 7.61
CA SER A 4 -9.76 27.04 6.57
C SER A 4 -8.56 26.21 7.00
N PRO A 5 -7.90 25.46 6.10
CA PRO A 5 -6.59 24.90 6.37
C PRO A 5 -5.65 25.99 6.90
N ARG A 6 -4.74 25.66 7.83
CA ARG A 6 -3.68 26.59 8.19
C ARG A 6 -2.86 26.84 6.92
N LYS A 7 -2.78 28.08 6.46
CA LYS A 7 -2.07 28.38 5.19
C LYS A 7 -0.61 27.96 5.24
N ASN A 8 0.02 27.96 6.42
CA ASN A 8 1.36 27.44 6.68
C ASN A 8 1.58 26.02 6.13
N ILE A 9 0.65 25.08 6.40
CA ILE A 9 0.73 23.67 5.97
C ILE A 9 0.95 23.54 4.46
N LEU A 10 0.31 24.42 3.67
CA LEU A 10 0.41 24.39 2.20
C LEU A 10 1.54 25.25 1.64
N LEU A 11 2.33 25.90 2.49
CA LEU A 11 3.42 26.79 2.10
C LEU A 11 4.82 26.23 2.44
N GLY A 12 4.92 25.14 3.20
CA GLY A 12 6.17 24.39 3.41
C GLY A 12 7.27 25.14 4.18
N TYR A 13 6.91 26.17 4.98
CA TYR A 13 7.87 26.91 5.81
C TYR A 13 8.19 26.22 7.15
N ASP A 14 7.22 25.48 7.67
CA ASP A 14 7.30 24.72 8.92
C ASP A 14 7.26 23.21 8.56
N GLN A 15 7.90 22.33 9.34
CA GLN A 15 7.72 20.88 9.16
C GLN A 15 6.30 20.47 9.60
N GLU A 16 5.62 19.67 8.78
CA GLU A 16 4.22 19.27 8.96
C GLU A 16 4.02 17.78 8.59
N ASP A 17 2.94 17.16 9.07
CA ASP A 17 2.66 15.74 8.89
C ASP A 17 2.15 15.43 7.46
N ALA A 18 2.78 14.45 6.77
CA ALA A 18 2.44 14.11 5.39
C ALA A 18 1.05 13.46 5.24
N GLN A 19 0.53 12.80 6.28
CA GLN A 19 -0.83 12.26 6.31
C GLN A 19 -1.85 13.37 6.59
N GLU A 20 -1.55 14.38 7.41
CA GLU A 20 -2.39 15.58 7.52
C GLU A 20 -2.42 16.37 6.20
N PHE A 21 -1.27 16.57 5.54
CA PHE A 21 -1.18 17.20 4.23
C PHE A 21 -2.02 16.47 3.17
N PHE A 22 -1.89 15.13 3.08
CA PHE A 22 -2.68 14.30 2.19
C PHE A 22 -4.20 14.41 2.46
N GLN A 23 -4.64 14.32 3.71
CA GLN A 23 -6.07 14.46 4.05
C GLN A 23 -6.60 15.88 3.77
N ASN A 24 -5.80 16.94 3.95
CA ASN A 24 -6.17 18.30 3.59
C ASN A 24 -6.35 18.46 2.06
N ILE A 25 -5.49 17.83 1.24
CA ILE A 25 -5.67 17.79 -0.23
C ILE A 25 -6.96 17.09 -0.62
N LEU A 26 -7.28 15.93 -0.02
CA LEU A 26 -8.52 15.21 -0.31
C LEU A 26 -9.77 16.00 0.09
N ALA A 27 -9.76 16.65 1.25
CA ALA A 27 -10.87 17.48 1.71
C ALA A 27 -11.14 18.68 0.78
N GLU A 28 -10.07 19.30 0.24
CA GLU A 28 -10.18 20.37 -0.74
C GLU A 28 -10.62 19.85 -2.12
N LEU A 29 -10.12 18.69 -2.56
CA LEU A 29 -10.60 18.03 -3.79
C LEU A 29 -12.10 17.70 -3.71
N GLU A 30 -12.54 17.07 -2.62
CA GLU A 30 -13.96 16.83 -2.35
C GLU A 30 -14.78 18.12 -2.36
N SER A 31 -14.28 19.19 -1.73
CA SER A 31 -14.91 20.52 -1.73
C SER A 31 -15.12 21.04 -3.15
N ASN A 32 -14.08 20.97 -3.99
CA ASN A 32 -14.13 21.42 -5.37
C ASN A 32 -15.10 20.59 -6.22
N VAL A 33 -15.07 19.25 -6.13
CA VAL A 33 -16.02 18.40 -6.89
C VAL A 33 -17.48 18.64 -6.43
N LYS A 34 -17.71 18.86 -5.13
CA LYS A 34 -19.03 19.23 -4.59
C LYS A 34 -19.47 20.64 -4.98
N SER A 35 -18.54 21.55 -5.30
CA SER A 35 -18.86 22.88 -5.82
C SER A 35 -19.30 22.87 -7.29
N LEU A 36 -18.75 21.93 -8.08
CA LEU A 36 -19.10 21.73 -9.49
C LEU A 36 -20.40 20.95 -9.68
N ASN A 37 -20.68 20.00 -8.78
CA ASN A 37 -21.81 19.09 -8.89
C ASN A 37 -22.94 19.51 -7.93
N THR A 38 -23.82 20.41 -8.40
CA THR A 38 -24.87 21.07 -7.60
C THR A 38 -25.97 20.12 -7.09
N GLU A 39 -26.04 18.90 -7.61
CA GLU A 39 -27.03 17.91 -7.19
C GLU A 39 -26.65 17.33 -5.84
N LYS A 40 -27.51 17.55 -4.84
CA LYS A 40 -27.39 16.85 -3.55
C LYS A 40 -27.54 15.36 -3.80
N LEU A 41 -26.66 14.56 -3.19
CA LEU A 41 -26.84 13.12 -3.16
C LEU A 41 -28.21 12.79 -2.56
N ASP A 42 -29.10 12.21 -3.36
CA ASP A 42 -30.32 11.60 -2.86
C ASP A 42 -29.94 10.33 -2.12
N THR A 43 -30.30 10.23 -0.85
CA THR A 43 -30.03 9.08 0.02
C THR A 43 -31.28 8.23 0.27
N THR A 44 -32.35 8.44 -0.50
CA THR A 44 -33.55 7.60 -0.43
C THR A 44 -33.24 6.18 -0.89
N PRO A 45 -33.82 5.14 -0.25
CA PRO A 45 -33.76 3.78 -0.75
C PRO A 45 -34.48 3.62 -2.10
N VAL A 46 -33.81 3.01 -3.07
CA VAL A 46 -34.33 2.72 -4.41
C VAL A 46 -34.62 1.22 -4.54
N ALA A 47 -35.69 0.83 -5.23
CA ALA A 47 -36.02 -0.58 -5.44
C ALA A 47 -35.02 -1.26 -6.39
N LYS A 48 -34.75 -2.56 -6.22
CA LYS A 48 -33.82 -3.32 -7.08
C LYS A 48 -34.10 -3.24 -8.58
N SER A 49 -35.37 -3.08 -8.96
CA SER A 49 -35.84 -2.92 -10.34
C SER A 49 -35.69 -1.51 -10.92
N GLU A 50 -35.25 -0.56 -10.10
CA GLU A 50 -35.10 0.87 -10.40
C GLU A 50 -33.64 1.33 -10.23
N LEU A 51 -32.71 0.39 -10.01
CA LEU A 51 -31.27 0.64 -10.00
C LEU A 51 -30.80 1.09 -11.40
N PRO A 52 -29.96 2.14 -11.50
CA PRO A 52 -29.31 2.52 -12.75
C PRO A 52 -28.42 1.41 -13.36
N ASP A 53 -28.17 1.49 -14.67
CA ASP A 53 -27.25 0.57 -15.37
C ASP A 53 -25.79 0.71 -14.88
N ASP A 54 -25.41 1.88 -14.32
CA ASP A 54 -24.10 2.17 -13.69
C ASP A 54 -24.09 1.95 -12.16
N ALA A 55 -25.08 1.25 -11.61
CA ALA A 55 -25.18 0.97 -10.17
C ALA A 55 -24.09 -0.02 -9.70
N LEU A 56 -23.09 0.47 -8.97
CA LEU A 56 -22.06 -0.37 -8.37
C LEU A 56 -22.66 -1.16 -7.20
N VAL A 57 -22.56 -2.49 -7.22
CA VAL A 57 -23.13 -3.38 -6.17
C VAL A 57 -22.06 -4.32 -5.63
N GLY A 58 -21.80 -4.24 -4.33
CA GLY A 58 -20.81 -5.08 -3.65
C GLY A 58 -19.39 -4.89 -4.18
N GLN A 59 -18.70 -6.01 -4.39
CA GLN A 59 -17.29 -6.08 -4.78
C GLN A 59 -17.05 -6.31 -6.30
N LEU A 60 -18.03 -6.04 -7.15
CA LEU A 60 -17.86 -6.05 -8.62
C LEU A 60 -17.27 -4.72 -9.12
N ASN A 61 -16.58 -4.73 -10.27
CA ASN A 61 -16.04 -3.54 -10.93
C ASN A 61 -15.19 -2.64 -9.98
N LEU A 62 -14.21 -3.20 -9.27
CA LEU A 62 -13.49 -2.48 -8.20
C LEU A 62 -12.64 -1.29 -8.68
N GLY A 63 -12.32 -1.23 -9.98
CA GLY A 63 -11.67 -0.07 -10.59
C GLY A 63 -12.60 1.15 -10.81
N GLU A 64 -13.92 0.99 -10.66
CA GLU A 64 -14.89 2.05 -10.97
C GLU A 64 -15.29 2.90 -9.75
N VAL A 65 -15.36 4.21 -9.99
CA VAL A 65 -15.80 5.26 -9.05
C VAL A 65 -17.19 5.72 -9.45
N GLY A 66 -18.17 5.58 -8.56
CA GLY A 66 -19.57 5.89 -8.85
C GLY A 66 -20.46 5.79 -7.61
N THR A 67 -21.74 5.53 -7.82
CA THR A 67 -22.70 5.34 -6.71
C THR A 67 -22.80 3.86 -6.37
N VAL A 68 -22.43 3.50 -5.14
CA VAL A 68 -22.52 2.14 -4.61
C VAL A 68 -23.86 1.93 -3.91
N TYR A 69 -24.56 0.86 -4.25
CA TYR A 69 -25.89 0.55 -3.74
C TYR A 69 -25.81 -0.62 -2.75
N ILE A 70 -26.28 -0.37 -1.51
CA ILE A 70 -26.17 -1.32 -0.39
C ILE A 70 -27.57 -1.72 0.09
N PRO A 71 -27.88 -3.01 0.31
CA PRO A 71 -29.22 -3.46 0.70
C PRO A 71 -29.71 -2.76 1.98
N THR A 72 -30.82 -2.02 1.87
CA THR A 72 -31.36 -1.21 2.96
C THR A 72 -31.75 -2.06 4.17
N GLU A 73 -32.14 -3.31 3.96
CA GLU A 73 -32.41 -4.31 5.01
C GLU A 73 -31.23 -4.59 5.95
N GLN A 74 -29.99 -4.27 5.54
CA GLN A 74 -28.81 -4.40 6.38
C GLN A 74 -28.56 -3.13 7.21
N ILE A 75 -28.97 -1.96 6.70
CA ILE A 75 -28.79 -0.65 7.33
C ILE A 75 -29.91 -0.39 8.34
N ASP A 76 -31.15 -0.64 7.92
CA ASP A 76 -32.36 -0.66 8.72
C ASP A 76 -33.07 -2.02 8.55
N PRO A 77 -32.83 -2.98 9.46
CA PRO A 77 -33.50 -4.27 9.42
C PRO A 77 -35.02 -4.24 9.68
N ASN A 78 -35.59 -3.10 10.11
CA ASN A 78 -37.03 -2.94 10.25
C ASN A 78 -37.71 -2.46 8.95
N SER A 79 -36.96 -2.01 7.94
CA SER A 79 -37.49 -1.63 6.62
C SER A 79 -38.33 -2.72 5.94
N ILE A 80 -37.95 -3.99 6.12
CA ILE A 80 -38.65 -5.19 5.59
C ILE A 80 -40.02 -5.48 6.23
N LEU A 81 -40.47 -4.67 7.19
CA LEU A 81 -41.77 -4.84 7.85
C LEU A 81 -42.95 -4.39 6.97
N HIS A 82 -42.72 -3.51 6.00
CA HIS A 82 -43.77 -2.95 5.14
C HIS A 82 -44.05 -3.80 3.89
N ASP A 83 -43.00 -4.24 3.20
CA ASP A 83 -43.07 -5.23 2.11
C ASP A 83 -41.80 -6.09 2.15
N LYS A 84 -41.95 -7.42 2.00
CA LYS A 84 -40.86 -8.39 1.96
C LYS A 84 -40.51 -8.88 0.55
N SER A 85 -41.25 -8.43 -0.46
CA SER A 85 -41.03 -8.77 -1.86
C SER A 85 -40.13 -7.77 -2.59
N ILE A 86 -40.00 -6.54 -2.06
CA ILE A 86 -39.19 -5.47 -2.65
C ILE A 86 -37.86 -5.38 -1.89
N GLN A 87 -36.76 -5.73 -2.55
CA GLN A 87 -35.41 -5.47 -2.03
C GLN A 87 -35.01 -4.03 -2.38
N ASN A 88 -34.91 -3.17 -1.36
CA ASN A 88 -34.46 -1.79 -1.51
C ASN A 88 -32.95 -1.66 -1.26
N PHE A 89 -32.33 -0.67 -1.90
CA PHE A 89 -30.91 -0.35 -1.79
C PHE A 89 -30.70 1.14 -1.49
N THR A 90 -29.83 1.44 -0.55
CA THR A 90 -29.44 2.80 -0.18
C THR A 90 -28.14 3.19 -0.92
N PRO A 91 -28.08 4.36 -1.58
CA PRO A 91 -26.90 4.80 -2.33
C PRO A 91 -25.81 5.46 -1.45
N PHE A 92 -24.55 5.18 -1.80
CA PHE A 92 -23.34 5.76 -1.24
C PHE A 92 -22.43 6.20 -2.39
N LYS A 93 -22.26 7.51 -2.59
CA LYS A 93 -21.44 8.05 -3.69
C LYS A 93 -19.97 8.09 -3.32
N LEU A 94 -19.16 7.42 -4.13
CA LEU A 94 -17.71 7.58 -4.16
C LEU A 94 -17.39 8.85 -4.96
N MET A 95 -16.51 9.70 -4.44
CA MET A 95 -16.14 11.00 -5.01
C MET A 95 -14.73 10.97 -5.62
N THR A 96 -13.85 10.12 -5.08
CA THR A 96 -12.45 9.95 -5.50
C THR A 96 -12.13 8.46 -5.71
N PRO A 97 -11.08 8.11 -6.48
CA PRO A 97 -10.61 6.73 -6.60
C PRO A 97 -9.97 6.18 -5.31
N LEU A 98 -9.79 7.00 -4.27
CA LEU A 98 -9.36 6.55 -2.94
C LEU A 98 -10.54 6.10 -2.05
N ASP A 99 -11.78 6.38 -2.47
CA ASP A 99 -12.97 6.15 -1.67
C ASP A 99 -13.43 4.69 -1.75
N GLY A 100 -13.33 3.98 -0.63
CA GLY A 100 -13.95 2.67 -0.42
C GLY A 100 -15.12 2.76 0.56
N ILE A 101 -15.73 1.63 0.88
CA ILE A 101 -16.78 1.53 1.90
C ILE A 101 -16.39 0.51 2.99
N THR A 102 -16.44 0.95 4.24
CA THR A 102 -16.36 0.10 5.44
C THR A 102 -17.76 -0.29 5.93
N ALA A 103 -17.85 -1.46 6.56
CA ALA A 103 -19.00 -1.92 7.32
C ALA A 103 -18.61 -2.09 8.79
N GLU A 104 -19.28 -1.37 9.70
CA GLU A 104 -19.19 -1.52 11.15
C GLU A 104 -20.44 -2.23 11.69
N ARG A 105 -20.25 -3.33 12.44
CA ARG A 105 -21.33 -4.05 13.12
C ARG A 105 -21.14 -3.96 14.63
N ILE A 106 -22.16 -3.46 15.33
CA ILE A 106 -22.25 -3.51 16.80
C ILE A 106 -23.48 -4.33 17.19
N GLY A 107 -23.32 -5.38 18.02
CA GLY A 107 -24.45 -6.22 18.40
C GLY A 107 -24.24 -7.09 19.64
N CYS A 108 -25.35 -7.60 20.19
CA CYS A 108 -25.42 -8.28 21.49
C CYS A 108 -25.07 -9.77 21.41
N LEU A 109 -24.05 -10.19 22.15
CA LEU A 109 -23.59 -11.58 22.20
C LEU A 109 -24.56 -12.52 22.94
N GLN A 110 -25.56 -11.99 23.65
CA GLN A 110 -26.56 -12.79 24.36
C GLN A 110 -27.77 -13.17 23.48
N CYS A 111 -28.21 -12.27 22.60
CA CYS A 111 -29.44 -12.46 21.81
C CYS A 111 -29.26 -12.36 20.29
N GLY A 112 -28.10 -11.92 19.80
CA GLY A 112 -27.80 -11.74 18.38
C GLY A 112 -28.21 -10.39 17.78
N GLU A 113 -28.99 -9.58 18.50
CA GLU A 113 -29.47 -8.27 18.02
C GLU A 113 -28.31 -7.31 17.71
N ASN A 114 -28.21 -6.91 16.44
CA ASN A 114 -27.44 -5.76 15.97
C ASN A 114 -28.42 -4.61 15.67
N GLY A 115 -27.93 -3.36 15.64
CA GLY A 115 -28.78 -2.19 15.38
C GLY A 115 -28.96 -1.83 13.90
N GLY A 116 -28.66 -2.76 12.98
CA GLY A 116 -28.23 -2.45 11.62
C GLY A 116 -26.70 -2.46 11.50
N ILE A 117 -26.22 -2.57 10.26
CA ILE A 117 -24.82 -2.42 9.84
C ILE A 117 -24.61 -0.95 9.46
N ARG A 118 -23.63 -0.32 10.10
CA ARG A 118 -23.26 1.06 9.81
C ARG A 118 -22.22 1.06 8.70
N TYR A 119 -22.60 1.58 7.53
CA TYR A 119 -21.69 1.77 6.41
C TYR A 119 -21.13 3.19 6.39
N SER A 120 -19.87 3.31 5.98
CA SER A 120 -19.19 4.60 5.84
C SER A 120 -18.20 4.57 4.68
N VAL A 121 -18.20 5.65 3.87
CA VAL A 121 -17.15 5.91 2.89
C VAL A 121 -15.85 6.24 3.64
N PHE A 122 -14.71 5.75 3.15
CA PHE A 122 -13.39 6.03 3.69
C PHE A 122 -12.37 6.23 2.55
N SER A 123 -11.48 7.22 2.68
CA SER A 123 -10.48 7.56 1.63
C SER A 123 -9.06 7.11 1.99
N GLY A 124 -8.93 6.22 2.97
CA GLY A 124 -7.67 5.64 3.45
C GLY A 124 -7.80 4.93 4.79
N LEU A 125 -6.94 3.95 5.05
CA LEU A 125 -6.83 3.26 6.34
C LEU A 125 -5.73 3.90 7.19
N SER A 126 -5.90 3.92 8.51
CA SER A 126 -4.82 4.22 9.47
C SER A 126 -4.67 3.04 10.43
N LEU A 127 -3.48 2.45 10.45
CA LEU A 127 -3.15 1.26 11.23
C LEU A 127 -2.24 1.65 12.40
N ASN A 128 -2.62 1.28 13.62
CA ASN A 128 -1.84 1.60 14.82
C ASN A 128 -0.78 0.53 15.09
N LEU A 129 0.45 0.95 15.39
CA LEU A 129 1.49 0.04 15.85
C LEU A 129 1.29 -0.34 17.34
N PRO A 130 1.56 -1.59 17.74
CA PRO A 130 1.36 -2.05 19.12
C PRO A 130 2.40 -1.46 20.09
N ASN A 131 1.93 -1.02 21.26
CA ASN A 131 2.76 -0.38 22.28
C ASN A 131 3.69 -1.34 23.04
N GLU A 132 3.39 -2.64 23.04
CA GLU A 132 4.09 -3.64 23.87
C GLU A 132 5.42 -4.10 23.27
N ASN A 133 5.53 -4.10 21.92
CA ASN A 133 6.66 -4.65 21.16
C ASN A 133 7.36 -3.57 20.32
N ILE A 134 7.61 -2.39 20.90
CA ILE A 134 8.27 -1.28 20.20
C ILE A 134 9.70 -1.67 19.82
N GLY A 135 10.02 -1.56 18.53
CA GLY A 135 11.27 -2.03 17.93
C GLY A 135 11.19 -3.44 17.31
N SER A 136 10.10 -4.19 17.53
CA SER A 136 9.90 -5.47 16.82
C SER A 136 9.56 -5.27 15.34
N THR A 137 9.95 -6.23 14.51
CA THR A 137 9.46 -6.38 13.14
C THR A 137 8.01 -6.87 13.17
N LEU A 138 7.14 -6.20 12.42
CA LEU A 138 5.70 -6.45 12.32
C LEU A 138 5.31 -6.68 10.87
N LYS A 139 4.20 -7.37 10.61
CA LYS A 139 3.64 -7.58 9.26
C LYS A 139 2.47 -6.65 8.99
N LEU A 140 2.35 -6.12 7.77
CA LEU A 140 1.18 -5.36 7.33
C LEU A 140 -0.10 -6.20 7.43
N SER A 141 -0.04 -7.49 7.06
CA SER A 141 -1.14 -8.44 7.26
C SER A 141 -1.57 -8.60 8.73
N GLN A 142 -0.65 -8.50 9.68
CA GLN A 142 -0.96 -8.54 11.12
C GLN A 142 -1.66 -7.24 11.56
N LEU A 143 -1.18 -6.08 11.11
CA LEU A 143 -1.80 -4.78 11.42
C LEU A 143 -3.24 -4.67 10.86
N LEU A 144 -3.47 -5.16 9.64
CA LEU A 144 -4.81 -5.27 9.05
C LEU A 144 -5.71 -6.28 9.83
N SER A 145 -5.12 -7.37 10.30
CA SER A 145 -5.82 -8.37 11.12
C SER A 145 -6.23 -7.83 12.50
N ASP A 146 -5.39 -6.99 13.13
CA ASP A 146 -5.73 -6.32 14.38
C ASP A 146 -6.72 -5.15 14.17
N TRP A 147 -6.68 -4.44 13.03
CA TRP A 147 -7.70 -3.45 12.65
C TRP A 147 -9.09 -4.06 12.46
N SER A 148 -9.17 -5.24 11.82
CA SER A 148 -10.44 -5.97 11.58
C SER A 148 -10.97 -6.78 12.77
N LYS A 149 -10.28 -6.72 13.92
CA LYS A 149 -10.47 -7.60 15.08
C LYS A 149 -11.77 -7.27 15.83
N PRO A 150 -12.57 -8.26 16.26
CA PRO A 150 -13.73 -8.00 17.11
C PRO A 150 -13.32 -7.45 18.49
N GLU A 151 -13.73 -6.22 18.79
CA GLU A 151 -13.70 -5.64 20.13
C GLU A 151 -14.89 -6.19 20.94
N ILE A 152 -14.67 -6.52 22.22
CA ILE A 152 -15.72 -6.96 23.15
C ILE A 152 -15.98 -5.84 24.16
N ILE A 153 -17.17 -5.25 24.11
CA ILE A 153 -17.59 -4.15 24.98
C ILE A 153 -18.51 -4.72 26.07
N GLU A 154 -18.03 -4.79 27.30
CA GLU A 154 -18.79 -5.33 28.43
C GLU A 154 -19.74 -4.29 29.08
N GLY A 155 -20.74 -4.79 29.80
CA GLY A 155 -21.61 -3.96 30.65
C GLY A 155 -22.60 -3.05 29.92
N VAL A 156 -22.77 -3.22 28.60
CA VAL A 156 -23.62 -2.39 27.74
C VAL A 156 -25.08 -2.86 27.80
N GLU A 157 -26.03 -1.93 27.79
CA GLU A 157 -27.47 -2.26 27.75
C GLU A 157 -27.91 -2.79 26.38
N CYS A 158 -28.85 -3.74 26.36
CA CYS A 158 -29.47 -4.26 25.14
C CYS A 158 -30.99 -4.22 25.24
N ASN A 159 -31.61 -3.54 24.28
CA ASN A 159 -33.05 -3.30 24.18
C ASN A 159 -33.83 -4.63 24.22
N ARG A 160 -33.49 -5.61 23.36
CA ARG A 160 -34.13 -6.93 23.34
C ARG A 160 -33.91 -7.74 24.62
N CYS A 161 -32.71 -7.74 25.19
CA CYS A 161 -32.47 -8.44 26.46
C CYS A 161 -33.29 -7.86 27.63
N ALA A 162 -33.41 -6.53 27.70
CA ALA A 162 -34.22 -5.85 28.70
C ALA A 162 -35.73 -6.09 28.51
N LEU A 163 -36.25 -5.97 27.27
CA LEU A 163 -37.67 -6.23 26.99
C LEU A 163 -38.04 -7.72 27.15
N THR A 164 -37.15 -8.65 26.81
CA THR A 164 -37.35 -10.09 27.07
C THR A 164 -37.43 -10.38 28.57
N ALA A 165 -36.62 -9.70 29.38
CA ALA A 165 -36.68 -9.81 30.84
C ALA A 165 -37.96 -9.19 31.43
N ALA A 166 -38.41 -8.05 30.89
CA ALA A 166 -39.66 -7.41 31.28
C ALA A 166 -40.89 -8.27 30.93
N HIS A 167 -40.93 -8.81 29.70
CA HIS A 167 -41.94 -9.78 29.25
C HIS A 167 -42.02 -10.97 30.20
N SER A 168 -40.87 -11.63 30.45
CA SER A 168 -40.78 -12.81 31.31
C SER A 168 -41.34 -12.56 32.72
N HIS A 169 -41.13 -11.37 33.27
CA HIS A 169 -41.64 -10.97 34.59
C HIS A 169 -43.14 -10.71 34.58
N LEU A 170 -43.65 -9.91 33.63
CA LEU A 170 -45.07 -9.58 33.52
C LEU A 170 -45.91 -10.82 33.19
N PHE A 171 -45.43 -11.69 32.30
CA PHE A 171 -46.05 -12.98 31.98
C PHE A 171 -46.02 -13.95 33.18
N GLY A 172 -44.98 -13.88 34.01
CA GLY A 172 -44.93 -14.56 35.31
C GLY A 172 -46.02 -14.06 36.26
N GLN A 173 -46.19 -12.74 36.38
CA GLN A 173 -47.24 -12.12 37.22
C GLN A 173 -48.65 -12.50 36.76
N LEU A 174 -48.93 -12.52 35.45
CA LEU A 174 -50.22 -12.99 34.93
C LEU A 174 -50.53 -14.43 35.36
N LYS A 175 -49.55 -15.33 35.27
CA LYS A 175 -49.68 -16.73 35.74
C LYS A 175 -49.78 -16.87 37.26
N GLU A 176 -49.45 -15.85 38.04
CA GLU A 176 -49.76 -15.80 39.47
C GLU A 176 -51.14 -15.21 39.74
N PHE A 177 -51.61 -14.29 38.90
CA PHE A 177 -52.94 -13.69 39.01
C PHE A 177 -54.03 -14.73 38.71
N GLU A 178 -53.83 -15.55 37.67
CA GLU A 178 -54.71 -16.67 37.28
C GLU A 178 -54.82 -17.79 38.32
N LYS A 179 -53.89 -17.86 39.29
CA LYS A 179 -53.91 -18.85 40.38
C LYS A 179 -54.66 -18.38 41.63
N LYS A 180 -55.00 -17.10 41.72
CA LYS A 180 -55.74 -16.55 42.87
C LYS A 180 -57.25 -16.60 42.59
N PRO A 181 -58.11 -16.72 43.62
CA PRO A 181 -59.55 -16.79 43.43
C PRO A 181 -60.10 -15.55 42.71
N GLU A 182 -61.16 -15.72 41.93
CA GLU A 182 -61.79 -14.64 41.17
C GLU A 182 -62.17 -13.45 42.06
N GLY A 183 -62.00 -12.23 41.55
CA GLY A 183 -62.23 -10.99 42.29
C GLY A 183 -61.15 -10.59 43.31
N SER A 184 -60.14 -11.44 43.58
CA SER A 184 -59.05 -11.10 44.51
C SER A 184 -58.03 -10.07 43.98
N ILE A 185 -58.06 -9.79 42.68
CA ILE A 185 -57.22 -8.78 41.99
C ILE A 185 -58.14 -7.89 41.14
N PRO A 186 -57.94 -6.56 41.11
CA PRO A 186 -58.70 -5.68 40.22
C PRO A 186 -58.51 -6.05 38.75
N GLU A 187 -59.61 -6.33 38.04
CA GLU A 187 -59.63 -6.69 36.62
C GLU A 187 -58.87 -5.69 35.73
N LYS A 188 -58.98 -4.39 36.04
CA LYS A 188 -58.24 -3.31 35.36
C LYS A 188 -56.72 -3.50 35.40
N LEU A 189 -56.17 -4.06 36.49
CA LEU A 189 -54.74 -4.35 36.61
C LEU A 189 -54.36 -5.59 35.78
N ILE A 190 -55.21 -6.62 35.76
CA ILE A 190 -55.01 -7.82 34.93
C ILE A 190 -54.97 -7.42 33.45
N ASN A 191 -55.92 -6.59 33.00
CA ASN A 191 -55.99 -6.14 31.61
C ASN A 191 -54.79 -5.25 31.26
N ALA A 192 -54.45 -4.25 32.09
CA ALA A 192 -53.28 -3.40 31.84
C ALA A 192 -51.94 -4.18 31.76
N VAL A 193 -51.78 -5.27 32.51
CA VAL A 193 -50.60 -6.15 32.38
C VAL A 193 -50.67 -7.00 31.12
N LYS A 194 -51.85 -7.52 30.72
CA LYS A 194 -52.05 -8.22 29.44
C LYS A 194 -51.73 -7.33 28.24
N ASP A 195 -52.28 -6.12 28.21
CA ASP A 195 -52.05 -5.12 27.17
C ASP A 195 -50.55 -4.79 27.06
N ARG A 196 -49.85 -4.68 28.19
CA ARG A 196 -48.40 -4.42 28.23
C ARG A 196 -47.57 -5.63 27.78
N VAL A 197 -47.99 -6.86 28.08
CA VAL A 197 -47.33 -8.07 27.55
C VAL A 197 -47.48 -8.12 26.03
N HIS A 198 -48.69 -7.88 25.50
CA HIS A 198 -48.94 -7.86 24.05
C HIS A 198 -48.07 -6.82 23.32
N GLN A 199 -48.00 -5.58 23.83
CA GLN A 199 -47.12 -4.54 23.28
C GLN A 199 -45.64 -4.95 23.22
N ILE A 200 -45.17 -5.68 24.24
CA ILE A 200 -43.80 -6.18 24.27
C ILE A 200 -43.61 -7.37 23.32
N GLU A 201 -44.60 -8.24 23.14
CA GLU A 201 -44.58 -9.32 22.14
C GLU A 201 -44.54 -8.76 20.71
N GLU A 202 -45.34 -7.74 20.39
CA GLU A 202 -45.35 -7.05 19.10
C GLU A 202 -43.98 -6.41 18.78
N VAL A 203 -43.33 -5.75 19.74
CA VAL A 203 -42.00 -5.15 19.55
C VAL A 203 -40.88 -6.20 19.55
N LEU A 204 -40.99 -7.28 20.34
CA LEU A 204 -40.03 -8.40 20.27
C LEU A 204 -40.13 -9.17 18.94
N ALA A 205 -41.28 -9.12 18.24
CA ALA A 205 -41.44 -9.71 16.91
C ALA A 205 -40.76 -8.91 15.78
N LYS A 206 -40.33 -7.66 16.02
CA LYS A 206 -39.51 -6.89 15.07
C LYS A 206 -38.11 -7.49 14.92
N PRO A 207 -37.49 -7.42 13.73
CA PRO A 207 -36.06 -7.73 13.52
C PRO A 207 -35.13 -6.99 14.50
N VAL A 208 -35.37 -5.70 14.75
CA VAL A 208 -34.60 -4.86 15.68
C VAL A 208 -35.55 -4.05 16.56
N ILE A 209 -35.17 -3.77 17.81
CA ILE A 209 -35.97 -2.93 18.73
C ILE A 209 -35.51 -1.48 18.67
N ASP A 210 -36.30 -0.64 18.00
CA ASP A 210 -36.09 0.80 17.89
C ASP A 210 -36.00 1.47 19.28
N ASP A 211 -35.10 2.43 19.43
CA ASP A 211 -34.88 3.12 20.71
C ASP A 211 -36.14 3.85 21.23
N GLU A 212 -37.02 4.32 20.34
CA GLU A 212 -38.30 4.92 20.74
C GLU A 212 -39.28 3.89 21.29
N ASP A 213 -39.32 2.68 20.76
CA ASP A 213 -40.15 1.60 21.31
C ASP A 213 -39.53 1.02 22.59
N TYR A 214 -38.20 0.96 22.67
CA TYR A 214 -37.52 0.68 23.93
C TYR A 214 -37.90 1.73 25.00
N LYS A 215 -37.79 3.03 24.74
CA LYS A 215 -38.18 4.09 25.69
C LYS A 215 -39.64 3.99 26.16
N LYS A 216 -40.58 3.63 25.28
CA LYS A 216 -42.01 3.42 25.61
C LYS A 216 -42.24 2.15 26.45
N LEU A 217 -41.51 1.07 26.17
CA LEU A 217 -41.74 -0.26 26.75
C LEU A 217 -40.88 -0.60 27.98
N HIS A 218 -39.74 0.09 28.13
CA HIS A 218 -38.74 -0.09 29.18
C HIS A 218 -39.29 0.13 30.61
N THR A 219 -38.54 -0.36 31.60
CA THR A 219 -38.74 -0.11 33.03
C THR A 219 -37.37 -0.08 33.71
N ALA A 220 -37.05 1.01 34.41
CA ALA A 220 -35.71 1.28 34.96
C ALA A 220 -35.12 0.14 35.82
N ASN A 221 -35.99 -0.58 36.54
CA ASN A 221 -35.59 -1.71 37.40
C ASN A 221 -35.26 -3.00 36.62
N MET A 222 -35.37 -3.00 35.29
CA MET A 222 -35.27 -4.19 34.43
C MET A 222 -34.23 -4.06 33.30
N VAL A 223 -33.33 -3.08 33.39
CA VAL A 223 -32.11 -2.99 32.57
C VAL A 223 -31.39 -4.33 32.51
N ARG A 224 -30.97 -4.74 31.31
CA ARG A 224 -30.07 -5.89 31.12
C ARG A 224 -28.79 -5.45 30.43
N LYS A 225 -27.72 -5.44 31.23
CA LYS A 225 -26.34 -5.31 30.77
C LYS A 225 -25.85 -6.63 30.20
N CYS A 226 -25.06 -6.55 29.14
CA CYS A 226 -24.52 -7.67 28.38
C CYS A 226 -23.18 -7.26 27.74
N SER A 227 -22.48 -8.23 27.16
CA SER A 227 -21.35 -7.94 26.28
C SER A 227 -21.84 -7.78 24.83
N LYS A 228 -21.34 -6.76 24.15
CA LYS A 228 -21.55 -6.54 22.71
C LYS A 228 -20.24 -6.76 21.96
N SER A 229 -20.29 -7.32 20.77
CA SER A 229 -19.17 -7.27 19.82
C SER A 229 -19.28 -6.00 18.98
N LYS A 230 -18.14 -5.33 18.74
CA LYS A 230 -17.94 -4.30 17.73
C LYS A 230 -16.88 -4.82 16.75
N GLN A 231 -17.17 -4.81 15.45
CA GLN A 231 -16.21 -5.22 14.42
C GLN A 231 -16.35 -4.31 13.19
N ILE A 232 -15.23 -4.01 12.54
CA ILE A 232 -15.16 -3.32 11.25
C ILE A 232 -14.54 -4.25 10.20
N LEU A 233 -15.07 -4.19 8.97
CA LEU A 233 -14.53 -4.87 7.79
C LEU A 233 -14.63 -3.93 6.58
N ILE A 234 -13.82 -4.18 5.54
CA ILE A 234 -13.97 -3.50 4.25
C ILE A 234 -15.16 -4.15 3.52
N SER A 235 -16.18 -3.38 3.14
CA SER A 235 -17.30 -3.89 2.35
C SER A 235 -17.02 -3.81 0.85
N ARG A 236 -16.46 -2.69 0.40
CA ARG A 236 -15.93 -2.48 -0.94
C ARG A 236 -14.57 -1.77 -0.80
N PRO A 237 -13.44 -2.37 -1.20
CA PRO A 237 -12.17 -1.65 -1.22
C PRO A 237 -12.18 -0.58 -2.33
N PRO A 238 -11.39 0.50 -2.20
CA PRO A 238 -11.25 1.53 -3.23
C PRO A 238 -10.45 1.04 -4.45
N PRO A 239 -10.56 1.69 -5.62
CA PRO A 239 -9.60 1.53 -6.71
C PRO A 239 -8.14 1.79 -6.29
N LEU A 240 -7.89 2.80 -5.46
CA LEU A 240 -6.60 3.15 -4.88
C LEU A 240 -6.68 3.02 -3.35
N LEU A 241 -5.91 2.10 -2.76
CA LEU A 241 -5.84 1.94 -1.32
C LEU A 241 -4.65 2.71 -0.74
N SER A 242 -4.94 3.80 -0.04
CA SER A 242 -4.00 4.47 0.86
C SER A 242 -4.01 3.81 2.24
N ILE A 243 -2.84 3.42 2.75
CA ILE A 243 -2.64 2.93 4.13
C ILE A 243 -1.61 3.83 4.82
N HIS A 244 -1.99 4.43 5.95
CA HIS A 244 -1.09 5.12 6.87
C HIS A 244 -0.72 4.20 8.04
N ILE A 245 0.56 4.20 8.41
CA ILE A 245 1.10 3.53 9.60
C ILE A 245 1.26 4.58 10.69
N ASN A 246 0.33 4.60 11.65
CA ASN A 246 0.43 5.53 12.78
C ASN A 246 1.61 5.14 13.68
N ARG A 247 2.70 5.92 13.56
CA ARG A 247 3.92 5.80 14.37
C ARG A 247 3.89 6.66 15.64
N SER A 248 2.86 7.50 15.85
CA SER A 248 2.73 8.34 17.03
C SER A 248 2.16 7.55 18.21
N VAL A 249 2.99 7.28 19.23
CA VAL A 249 2.62 6.47 20.40
C VAL A 249 2.84 7.26 21.70
N PHE A 250 1.81 7.31 22.54
CA PHE A 250 1.89 7.86 23.90
C PHE A 250 2.58 6.87 24.85
N ASP A 251 3.67 7.29 25.49
CA ASP A 251 4.33 6.51 26.54
C ASP A 251 3.75 6.84 27.93
N PRO A 252 3.09 5.88 28.62
CA PRO A 252 2.52 6.10 29.95
C PRO A 252 3.56 6.24 31.07
N ARG A 253 4.86 6.06 30.80
CA ARG A 253 5.94 6.28 31.78
C ARG A 253 6.42 7.73 31.80
N THR A 254 6.69 8.29 30.62
CA THR A 254 7.14 9.69 30.46
C THR A 254 6.01 10.69 30.32
N TYR A 255 4.78 10.23 30.00
CA TYR A 255 3.63 11.05 29.60
C TYR A 255 3.87 11.87 28.32
N MET A 256 4.89 11.49 27.54
CA MET A 256 5.24 12.11 26.27
C MET A 256 4.78 11.24 25.09
N ILE A 257 4.65 11.88 23.93
CA ILE A 257 4.45 11.20 22.65
C ILE A 257 5.82 10.90 22.04
N ARG A 258 5.99 9.72 21.42
CA ARG A 258 7.21 9.32 20.71
C ARG A 258 6.92 8.56 19.42
N LYS A 259 7.88 8.58 18.49
CA LYS A 259 7.86 7.79 17.25
C LYS A 259 8.07 6.31 17.62
N ASN A 260 7.30 5.43 17.01
CA ASN A 260 7.49 3.99 17.06
C ASN A 260 8.26 3.53 15.81
N ASN A 261 9.53 3.20 15.98
CA ASN A 261 10.45 2.79 14.91
C ASN A 261 10.34 1.30 14.51
N SER A 262 9.34 0.56 15.02
CA SER A 262 9.09 -0.82 14.58
C SER A 262 9.05 -0.96 13.05
N LYS A 263 9.86 -1.88 12.52
CA LYS A 263 9.90 -2.20 11.09
C LYS A 263 8.58 -2.86 10.69
N VAL A 264 7.99 -2.44 9.58
CA VAL A 264 6.76 -3.03 9.04
C VAL A 264 7.13 -3.71 7.72
N LEU A 265 6.94 -5.01 7.64
CA LEU A 265 7.05 -5.80 6.42
C LEU A 265 5.75 -5.67 5.62
N PHE A 266 5.89 -5.54 4.31
CA PHE A 266 4.83 -5.42 3.33
C PHE A 266 5.33 -6.00 2.00
N LYS A 267 4.47 -6.04 0.97
CA LYS A 267 4.82 -6.64 -0.33
C LYS A 267 4.43 -5.80 -1.53
N SER A 268 5.08 -6.09 -2.66
CA SER A 268 4.74 -5.56 -3.99
C SER A 268 3.33 -5.92 -4.46
N ARG A 269 2.68 -6.91 -3.83
CA ARG A 269 1.25 -7.21 -3.97
C ARG A 269 0.59 -7.45 -2.61
N LEU A 270 -0.68 -7.09 -2.49
CA LEU A 270 -1.50 -7.25 -1.28
C LEU A 270 -2.87 -7.83 -1.64
N ASN A 271 -3.21 -9.00 -1.08
CA ASN A 271 -4.55 -9.58 -1.22
C ASN A 271 -5.43 -9.15 -0.05
N LEU A 272 -6.46 -8.33 -0.32
CA LEU A 272 -7.36 -7.78 0.70
C LEU A 272 -8.47 -8.74 1.15
N ALA A 273 -8.63 -9.90 0.49
CA ALA A 273 -9.71 -10.85 0.77
C ALA A 273 -9.90 -11.26 2.26
N PRO A 274 -8.85 -11.40 3.10
CA PRO A 274 -9.02 -11.74 4.52
C PRO A 274 -9.74 -10.68 5.36
N TRP A 275 -9.74 -9.42 4.91
CA TRP A 275 -10.31 -8.25 5.62
C TRP A 275 -11.50 -7.62 4.89
N CYS A 276 -11.87 -8.17 3.73
CA CYS A 276 -13.03 -7.79 2.93
C CYS A 276 -14.22 -8.73 3.16
N CYS A 277 -15.42 -8.16 3.21
CA CYS A 277 -16.68 -8.89 3.39
C CYS A 277 -17.75 -8.29 2.47
N ASP A 278 -18.14 -9.03 1.43
CA ASP A 278 -19.15 -8.56 0.49
C ASP A 278 -20.53 -8.41 1.16
N ILE A 279 -21.38 -7.56 0.61
CA ILE A 279 -22.74 -7.32 1.12
C ILE A 279 -23.57 -8.60 1.26
N ASN A 280 -23.35 -9.61 0.40
CA ASN A 280 -24.06 -10.90 0.49
C ASN A 280 -23.54 -11.77 1.64
N GLU A 281 -22.31 -11.53 2.08
CA GLU A 281 -21.59 -12.32 3.09
C GLU A 281 -21.82 -11.84 4.52
N ILE A 282 -22.42 -10.67 4.74
CA ILE A 282 -22.54 -10.11 6.10
C ILE A 282 -23.55 -10.89 6.96
N ASN A 283 -23.14 -11.27 8.16
CA ASN A 283 -24.00 -11.86 9.20
C ASN A 283 -24.58 -10.78 10.10
N LEU A 284 -25.92 -10.70 10.14
CA LEU A 284 -26.62 -9.82 11.08
C LEU A 284 -26.64 -10.37 12.52
N ASP A 285 -26.58 -11.69 12.72
CA ASP A 285 -26.50 -12.26 14.08
C ASP A 285 -25.13 -12.00 14.71
N ALA A 286 -25.10 -11.15 15.74
CA ALA A 286 -23.88 -10.74 16.44
C ALA A 286 -23.15 -11.89 17.15
N ARG A 287 -23.82 -13.03 17.39
CA ARG A 287 -23.24 -14.25 17.97
C ARG A 287 -22.39 -15.05 16.98
N LEU A 288 -22.54 -14.76 15.68
CA LEU A 288 -21.76 -15.35 14.60
C LEU A 288 -20.65 -14.36 14.15
N PRO A 289 -19.55 -14.84 13.54
CA PRO A 289 -18.56 -13.98 12.88
C PRO A 289 -19.22 -13.04 11.87
N MET A 290 -18.70 -11.81 11.70
CA MET A 290 -19.34 -10.80 10.86
C MET A 290 -19.42 -11.18 9.38
N SER A 291 -18.44 -11.94 8.86
CA SER A 291 -18.54 -12.56 7.54
C SER A 291 -19.07 -14.01 7.63
N LYS A 292 -19.83 -14.42 6.63
CA LYS A 292 -20.25 -15.80 6.33
C LYS A 292 -19.16 -16.60 5.63
N LYS A 293 -18.13 -15.95 5.06
CA LYS A 293 -16.91 -16.67 4.66
C LYS A 293 -16.42 -17.40 5.90
N GLU A 294 -16.22 -18.72 5.79
CA GLU A 294 -15.29 -19.38 6.72
C GLU A 294 -13.97 -18.61 6.65
N LYS A 295 -13.23 -18.54 7.76
CA LYS A 295 -11.84 -18.09 7.69
C LYS A 295 -11.07 -19.13 6.88
N ALA A 296 -11.04 -18.96 5.56
CA ALA A 296 -10.18 -19.69 4.65
C ALA A 296 -8.79 -19.64 5.29
N ALA A 297 -8.31 -20.82 5.71
CA ALA A 297 -7.34 -20.91 6.81
C ALA A 297 -6.17 -19.99 6.51
N GLN A 298 -5.87 -19.09 7.47
CA GLN A 298 -4.97 -17.94 7.31
C GLN A 298 -3.81 -18.32 6.40
N GLN A 299 -3.86 -17.89 5.14
CA GLN A 299 -2.75 -18.14 4.22
C GLN A 299 -1.54 -17.49 4.86
N GLU A 300 -0.57 -18.31 5.24
CA GLU A 300 0.62 -17.87 5.96
C GLU A 300 1.26 -16.76 5.13
N SER A 301 1.20 -15.53 5.64
CA SER A 301 1.46 -14.37 4.81
C SER A 301 2.91 -14.42 4.37
N SER A 302 3.13 -14.55 3.06
CA SER A 302 4.44 -14.78 2.47
C SER A 302 5.43 -13.62 2.68
N GLU A 303 5.03 -12.58 3.41
CA GLU A 303 5.88 -11.66 4.18
C GLU A 303 6.92 -12.35 5.10
N ASP A 304 6.91 -13.69 5.26
CA ASP A 304 8.03 -14.46 5.85
C ASP A 304 9.23 -14.68 4.89
N GLU A 305 9.11 -14.32 3.61
CA GLU A 305 10.22 -14.44 2.65
C GLU A 305 11.29 -13.38 2.93
N ASN A 306 12.48 -13.85 3.34
CA ASN A 306 13.56 -13.02 3.87
C ASN A 306 14.33 -12.26 2.77
N ILE A 307 13.79 -11.12 2.33
CA ILE A 307 14.40 -10.26 1.30
C ILE A 307 15.62 -9.53 1.90
N GLY A 308 16.83 -10.02 1.61
CA GLY A 308 18.10 -9.28 1.66
C GLY A 308 18.42 -8.49 2.94
N GLY A 309 17.85 -8.88 4.08
CA GLY A 309 17.53 -7.93 5.16
C GLY A 309 18.71 -7.13 5.72
N GLU A 310 19.86 -7.74 5.92
CA GLU A 310 21.03 -7.09 6.55
C GLU A 310 21.67 -6.03 5.66
N TYR A 311 21.84 -6.30 4.35
CA TYR A 311 22.41 -5.34 3.39
C TYR A 311 21.57 -4.05 3.32
N TYR A 312 20.26 -4.19 3.05
CA TYR A 312 19.37 -3.04 2.90
C TYR A 312 19.06 -2.36 4.24
N THR A 313 19.22 -3.05 5.38
CA THR A 313 19.10 -2.40 6.70
C THR A 313 20.36 -1.57 7.01
N LYS A 314 21.59 -2.11 6.83
CA LYS A 314 22.82 -1.31 6.97
C LYS A 314 22.85 -0.08 6.06
N LEU A 315 22.45 -0.25 4.79
CA LEU A 315 22.36 0.85 3.83
C LEU A 315 21.38 1.95 4.31
N HIS A 316 20.28 1.58 4.94
CA HIS A 316 19.29 2.52 5.46
C HIS A 316 19.70 3.14 6.81
N GLU A 317 20.37 2.39 7.67
CA GLU A 317 20.97 2.89 8.93
C GLU A 317 22.01 3.97 8.61
N ARG A 318 22.85 3.77 7.58
CA ARG A 318 23.74 4.81 7.05
C ARG A 318 22.96 6.06 6.58
N PHE A 319 21.86 5.91 5.84
CA PHE A 319 21.07 7.07 5.41
C PHE A 319 20.33 7.79 6.57
N GLU A 320 20.00 7.12 7.67
CA GLU A 320 19.44 7.77 8.87
C GLU A 320 20.56 8.52 9.64
N GLN A 321 21.77 7.95 9.71
CA GLN A 321 22.97 8.60 10.29
C GLN A 321 23.44 9.82 9.47
N GLU A 322 23.60 9.68 8.14
CA GLU A 322 23.97 10.78 7.23
C GLU A 322 23.00 11.97 7.34
N PHE A 323 21.74 11.71 7.72
CA PHE A 323 20.77 12.77 8.00
C PHE A 323 20.98 13.40 9.38
N GLU A 324 21.05 12.61 10.45
CA GLU A 324 21.26 13.09 11.83
C GLU A 324 22.57 13.90 11.96
N ASP A 325 23.68 13.40 11.42
CA ASP A 325 24.99 14.08 11.38
C ASP A 325 24.92 15.43 10.64
N SER A 326 24.17 15.48 9.52
CA SER A 326 24.04 16.69 8.70
C SER A 326 23.33 17.84 9.43
N GLU A 327 22.68 17.59 10.57
CA GLU A 327 21.94 18.57 11.35
C GLU A 327 22.62 18.95 12.66
N GLU A 328 23.38 18.04 13.29
CA GLU A 328 24.27 18.43 14.39
C GLU A 328 25.34 19.44 13.93
N GLU A 329 25.82 19.35 12.67
CA GLU A 329 26.67 20.39 12.07
C GLU A 329 25.99 21.78 11.95
N LYS A 330 24.66 21.88 12.11
CA LYS A 330 23.90 23.15 12.00
C LYS A 330 23.55 23.79 13.35
N GLU A 331 23.68 23.10 14.50
CA GLU A 331 23.25 23.65 15.81
C GLU A 331 24.37 24.38 16.61
N TYR A 332 25.59 24.47 16.06
CA TYR A 332 26.77 25.04 16.74
C TYR A 332 27.16 26.46 16.30
N ASP A 333 26.26 27.45 16.40
CA ASP A 333 26.63 28.85 16.12
C ASP A 333 25.86 29.93 16.92
N ASP A 334 26.03 29.98 18.26
CA ASP A 334 26.03 31.25 19.04
C ASP A 334 26.58 31.13 20.48
N ALA A 335 27.90 30.97 20.67
CA ALA A 335 28.55 31.11 21.99
C ALA A 335 30.02 31.59 21.94
N GLU A 336 30.27 32.81 22.42
CA GLU A 336 31.59 33.43 22.68
C GLU A 336 32.62 33.39 21.53
N GLY A 337 32.45 34.28 20.55
CA GLY A 337 33.35 34.39 19.39
C GLY A 337 34.79 34.83 19.71
N ASN A 338 35.74 34.26 18.96
CA ASN A 338 37.12 34.73 18.86
C ASN A 338 37.62 34.62 17.40
N TYR A 339 38.60 35.45 17.01
CA TYR A 339 38.84 35.78 15.60
C TYR A 339 39.88 34.86 14.92
N ALA A 340 39.44 33.98 14.02
CA ALA A 340 40.29 33.34 13.00
C ALA A 340 39.46 33.01 11.74
N SER A 341 39.99 33.33 10.56
CA SER A 341 39.28 33.17 9.28
C SER A 341 39.82 31.96 8.50
N HIS A 342 38.98 30.97 8.22
CA HIS A 342 39.10 30.11 7.05
C HIS A 342 37.71 29.69 6.56
N TYR A 343 37.36 30.08 5.32
CA TYR A 343 36.14 29.68 4.63
C TYR A 343 36.54 28.85 3.39
N ASN A 344 35.67 27.93 3.00
CA ASN A 344 35.70 27.11 1.76
C ASN A 344 36.85 26.09 1.63
N HIS A 345 36.49 24.80 1.61
CA HIS A 345 36.32 24.18 0.29
C HIS A 345 35.16 23.17 0.27
N THR A 346 34.30 23.31 -0.72
CA THR A 346 33.28 22.35 -1.13
C THR A 346 33.88 20.98 -1.45
N LYS A 347 33.23 19.88 -1.03
CA LYS A 347 33.37 18.57 -1.67
C LYS A 347 32.64 18.63 -3.02
N ASP A 348 33.39 18.45 -4.10
CA ASP A 348 32.88 18.43 -5.48
C ASP A 348 32.55 16.98 -5.86
N ILE A 349 31.26 16.64 -5.95
CA ILE A 349 30.80 15.25 -6.21
C ILE A 349 30.74 14.99 -7.73
N SER A 350 31.85 15.24 -8.41
CA SER A 350 32.03 14.98 -9.85
C SER A 350 32.84 13.72 -10.16
N ASN A 351 33.32 13.01 -9.13
CA ASN A 351 34.32 11.95 -9.27
C ASN A 351 33.96 10.64 -8.50
N TYR A 352 32.69 10.23 -8.54
CA TYR A 352 32.23 8.96 -7.95
C TYR A 352 32.32 7.82 -8.98
N ASP A 353 33.44 7.08 -8.96
CA ASP A 353 33.62 5.82 -9.70
C ASP A 353 33.54 4.63 -8.72
N PRO A 354 32.48 3.79 -8.77
CA PRO A 354 32.25 2.73 -7.78
C PRO A 354 33.11 1.46 -7.98
N LEU A 355 34.14 1.48 -8.86
CA LEU A 355 34.90 0.27 -9.24
C LEU A 355 36.43 0.34 -9.06
N ASN A 356 37.00 1.44 -8.55
CA ASN A 356 38.40 1.48 -8.13
C ASN A 356 38.54 2.00 -6.69
N GLY A 357 39.24 1.26 -5.84
CA GLY A 357 39.57 1.70 -4.49
C GLY A 357 40.64 2.80 -4.49
N GLU A 358 40.64 3.62 -3.43
CA GLU A 358 41.61 4.71 -3.28
C GLU A 358 43.06 4.19 -3.19
N VAL A 359 43.99 4.99 -3.69
CA VAL A 359 45.43 4.73 -3.60
C VAL A 359 46.09 6.00 -3.07
N ASP A 360 46.82 5.89 -1.96
CA ASP A 360 47.41 7.03 -1.24
C ASP A 360 48.22 7.97 -2.13
N GLY A 361 47.98 9.27 -1.97
CA GLY A 361 48.52 10.30 -2.84
C GLY A 361 50.04 10.52 -2.70
N VAL A 362 50.72 10.63 -3.84
CA VAL A 362 52.06 11.24 -3.93
C VAL A 362 51.94 12.53 -4.72
N THR A 363 52.34 13.64 -4.10
CA THR A 363 52.14 15.00 -4.64
C THR A 363 53.23 15.43 -5.63
N SER A 364 52.82 15.91 -6.81
CA SER A 364 53.63 16.76 -7.68
C SER A 364 52.74 17.64 -8.57
N ASP A 365 52.95 18.95 -8.55
CA ASP A 365 52.25 19.90 -9.42
C ASP A 365 52.72 19.79 -10.88
N ASP A 366 51.79 19.57 -11.81
CA ASP A 366 51.97 19.79 -13.25
C ASP A 366 50.62 20.24 -13.84
N GLU A 367 50.60 21.30 -14.67
CA GLU A 367 49.37 21.83 -15.29
C GLU A 367 49.03 21.11 -16.61
N ASP A 368 47.93 20.35 -16.64
CA ASP A 368 47.46 19.68 -17.85
C ASP A 368 46.65 20.59 -18.80
N GLU A 369 47.12 20.71 -20.04
CA GLU A 369 46.33 21.29 -21.14
C GLU A 369 45.30 20.28 -21.69
N TYR A 370 44.06 20.73 -21.86
CA TYR A 370 42.96 19.96 -22.47
C TYR A 370 42.50 20.63 -23.78
N ILE A 371 42.02 19.81 -24.73
CA ILE A 371 41.29 20.31 -25.91
C ILE A 371 39.81 19.95 -25.78
N GLU A 372 38.95 20.91 -26.12
CA GLU A 372 37.50 20.73 -26.25
C GLU A 372 37.15 20.51 -27.72
N GLU A 373 36.51 19.37 -28.03
CA GLU A 373 35.92 19.08 -29.34
C GLU A 373 34.41 18.87 -29.19
N THR A 374 33.62 19.19 -30.22
CA THR A 374 32.17 18.96 -30.23
C THR A 374 31.83 17.78 -31.14
N ASP A 375 30.99 16.85 -30.67
CA ASP A 375 30.54 15.72 -31.48
C ASP A 375 29.46 16.11 -32.51
N ALA A 376 29.08 15.15 -33.37
CA ALA A 376 28.07 15.35 -34.41
C ALA A 376 26.62 15.51 -33.89
N LEU A 377 26.39 15.38 -32.59
CA LEU A 377 25.11 15.58 -31.91
C LEU A 377 25.09 16.90 -31.10
N GLY A 378 26.23 17.59 -30.98
CA GLY A 378 26.37 18.88 -30.32
C GLY A 378 26.93 18.82 -28.89
N ASN A 379 27.42 17.67 -28.42
CA ASN A 379 27.99 17.53 -27.09
C ASN A 379 29.48 17.91 -27.09
N THR A 380 29.92 18.70 -26.11
CA THR A 380 31.34 19.05 -25.93
C THR A 380 32.05 17.99 -25.09
N ILE A 381 33.10 17.39 -25.66
CA ILE A 381 33.94 16.36 -25.03
C ILE A 381 35.34 16.95 -24.81
N LYS A 382 35.87 16.80 -23.60
CA LYS A 382 37.24 17.23 -23.25
C LYS A 382 38.21 16.05 -23.35
N LYS A 383 39.35 16.22 -24.01
CA LYS A 383 40.43 15.21 -24.06
C LYS A 383 41.74 15.80 -23.52
N ARG A 384 42.41 15.04 -22.66
CA ARG A 384 43.74 15.32 -22.09
C ARG A 384 44.82 14.83 -23.04
N ILE A 385 45.91 15.57 -23.21
CA ILE A 385 47.01 15.19 -24.11
C ILE A 385 48.14 14.53 -23.31
N ILE A 386 48.30 13.22 -23.45
CA ILE A 386 49.43 12.48 -22.86
C ILE A 386 50.63 12.56 -23.81
N LYS A 387 51.76 13.09 -23.33
CA LYS A 387 53.05 13.06 -24.03
C LYS A 387 53.89 11.90 -23.51
N HIS A 388 54.20 10.92 -24.36
CA HIS A 388 55.17 9.86 -24.04
C HIS A 388 56.60 10.39 -24.08
N SER A 389 57.46 9.84 -23.21
CA SER A 389 58.91 9.98 -23.26
C SER A 389 59.58 8.62 -22.98
N ASP A 390 60.52 8.23 -23.86
CA ASP A 390 61.21 6.93 -23.79
C ASP A 390 62.47 6.99 -22.92
N VAL A 391 62.69 5.98 -22.07
CA VAL A 391 64.03 5.56 -21.59
C VAL A 391 64.08 4.03 -21.51
N GLU A 392 65.23 3.44 -21.83
CA GLU A 392 65.41 2.00 -22.05
C GLU A 392 66.00 1.24 -20.84
N ASN A 393 65.71 -0.08 -20.80
CA ASN A 393 66.57 -1.20 -20.35
C ASN A 393 67.52 -1.06 -19.12
N GLU A 394 67.39 -1.98 -18.16
CA GLU A 394 68.51 -2.93 -17.91
C GLU A 394 68.05 -4.31 -17.35
N ASN A 395 68.98 -5.27 -17.27
CA ASN A 395 68.72 -6.72 -17.46
C ASN A 395 68.84 -7.62 -16.20
N VAL A 396 68.03 -8.70 -16.18
CA VAL A 396 68.38 -10.08 -15.76
C VAL A 396 68.78 -10.35 -14.29
N LYS A 397 68.00 -11.20 -13.57
CA LYS A 397 68.30 -12.65 -13.42
C LYS A 397 67.23 -13.49 -12.71
N ASP A 398 67.24 -14.78 -12.99
CA ASP A 398 66.39 -15.85 -12.44
C ASP A 398 66.94 -16.44 -11.12
N ASN A 399 66.07 -17.04 -10.30
CA ASN A 399 66.28 -18.41 -9.79
C ASN A 399 65.02 -19.00 -9.10
N GLU A 400 65.01 -20.32 -8.93
CA GLU A 400 63.87 -21.16 -8.53
C GLU A 400 64.00 -21.80 -7.12
N GLU A 401 63.02 -22.65 -6.80
CA GLU A 401 63.05 -23.81 -5.86
C GLU A 401 62.91 -23.65 -4.33
N LEU A 402 61.77 -24.18 -3.83
CA LEU A 402 61.64 -25.14 -2.69
C LEU A 402 61.97 -24.64 -1.25
N GLN A 403 61.52 -25.28 -0.15
CA GLN A 403 60.90 -26.59 0.05
C GLN A 403 59.91 -26.61 1.25
N GLU A 404 59.22 -27.73 1.48
CA GLU A 404 58.26 -27.99 2.57
C GLU A 404 58.94 -28.19 3.95
N ILE A 405 58.16 -28.21 5.06
CA ILE A 405 58.04 -29.36 6.01
C ILE A 405 57.15 -29.03 7.23
N ASP A 406 56.27 -29.99 7.52
CA ASP A 406 55.26 -30.21 8.58
C ASP A 406 55.44 -29.75 10.06
N ASN A 407 54.28 -29.83 10.75
CA ASN A 407 54.02 -30.49 12.07
C ASN A 407 53.77 -29.65 13.37
N VAL A 408 52.46 -29.42 13.62
CA VAL A 408 51.64 -30.08 14.69
C VAL A 408 51.80 -29.70 16.19
N SER A 409 50.61 -29.61 16.83
CA SER A 409 50.27 -29.71 18.27
C SER A 409 50.24 -28.45 19.16
N LEU A 410 48.99 -28.06 19.49
CA LEU A 410 48.39 -28.05 20.84
C LEU A 410 49.26 -27.62 22.05
N ASP A 411 48.84 -26.56 22.75
CA ASP A 411 48.61 -26.61 24.20
C ASP A 411 47.74 -25.42 24.71
N GLU A 412 46.77 -25.74 25.57
CA GLU A 412 46.09 -24.84 26.51
C GLU A 412 46.52 -25.23 27.95
N PRO A 413 46.22 -24.48 29.03
CA PRO A 413 45.64 -23.13 29.14
C PRO A 413 46.47 -22.19 30.05
N LYS A 414 46.05 -20.92 30.19
CA LYS A 414 45.80 -20.31 31.52
C LYS A 414 45.09 -18.96 31.49
N ILE A 415 44.24 -18.76 32.49
CA ILE A 415 43.60 -17.49 32.84
C ILE A 415 44.65 -16.57 33.50
N ASN A 416 44.64 -15.30 33.14
CA ASN A 416 45.02 -14.21 34.03
C ASN A 416 44.01 -13.05 33.86
N VAL A 417 43.87 -12.20 34.87
CA VAL A 417 42.88 -11.11 34.93
C VAL A 417 43.61 -9.79 35.19
N GLU A 418 42.99 -8.67 34.77
CA GLU A 418 43.55 -7.31 34.74
C GLU A 418 44.71 -7.13 33.72
N ASP A 419 44.85 -6.00 33.01
CA ASP A 419 44.15 -4.71 33.13
C ASP A 419 43.87 -4.04 31.76
N GLN A 420 43.23 -2.87 31.77
CA GLN A 420 42.68 -2.11 30.64
C GLN A 420 43.71 -1.69 29.56
N LEU A 421 43.28 -1.73 28.30
CA LEU A 421 43.59 -0.69 27.30
C LEU A 421 42.59 -0.76 26.14
N GLU A 422 42.04 0.40 25.76
CA GLU A 422 41.20 0.55 24.57
C GLU A 422 42.07 0.58 23.32
N THR A 423 41.68 -0.15 22.28
CA THR A 423 42.22 -0.01 20.93
C THR A 423 41.06 0.03 19.95
N SER A 424 40.84 1.19 19.34
CA SER A 424 39.89 1.33 18.23
C SER A 424 40.38 0.47 17.06
N SER A 425 39.53 -0.46 16.61
CA SER A 425 39.67 -1.13 15.33
C SER A 425 38.74 -0.43 14.35
N ASP A 426 39.28 0.56 13.65
CA ASP A 426 38.62 1.23 12.53
C ASP A 426 38.58 0.26 11.33
N GLU A 427 37.71 -0.76 11.42
CA GLU A 427 37.30 -1.55 10.25
C GLU A 427 36.17 -0.79 9.56
N GLU A 428 36.48 -0.17 8.41
CA GLU A 428 35.47 0.48 7.58
C GLU A 428 34.41 -0.55 7.15
N ASP A 429 33.14 -0.25 7.43
CA ASP A 429 32.01 -1.12 7.12
C ASP A 429 31.66 -1.03 5.62
N VAL A 430 32.55 -1.61 4.80
CA VAL A 430 32.45 -1.66 3.34
C VAL A 430 31.33 -2.60 2.95
N ILE A 431 30.11 -2.04 2.86
CA ILE A 431 28.92 -2.77 2.46
C ILE A 431 29.12 -3.28 1.01
N PRO A 432 29.19 -4.60 0.77
CA PRO A 432 29.50 -5.13 -0.56
C PRO A 432 28.38 -4.83 -1.55
N ALA A 433 28.73 -4.48 -2.79
CA ALA A 433 27.77 -4.10 -3.83
C ALA A 433 26.66 -5.17 -4.01
N PRO A 434 25.40 -4.76 -4.19
CA PRO A 434 24.29 -5.69 -4.26
C PRO A 434 24.38 -6.50 -5.57
N PRO A 435 23.91 -7.76 -5.58
CA PRO A 435 23.76 -8.51 -6.82
C PRO A 435 22.64 -7.87 -7.66
N ILE A 436 22.99 -6.99 -8.60
CA ILE A 436 22.05 -6.25 -9.46
C ILE A 436 21.22 -7.25 -10.26
N ASN A 437 19.99 -7.50 -9.80
CA ASN A 437 19.20 -8.62 -10.26
C ASN A 437 18.06 -8.11 -11.15
N TYR A 438 18.40 -7.76 -12.40
CA TYR A 438 17.48 -7.27 -13.42
C TYR A 438 16.27 -8.19 -13.71
N ALA A 439 16.27 -9.43 -13.18
CA ALA A 439 15.11 -10.31 -13.20
C ALA A 439 13.99 -9.80 -12.27
N ARG A 440 12.96 -9.17 -12.88
CA ARG A 440 11.72 -8.75 -12.20
C ARG A 440 11.18 -9.86 -11.28
N SER A 441 11.00 -9.55 -10.00
CA SER A 441 10.55 -10.55 -9.02
C SER A 441 9.07 -10.90 -9.23
N PHE A 442 8.76 -12.17 -9.51
CA PHE A 442 7.37 -12.62 -9.56
C PHE A 442 6.83 -12.74 -8.13
N SER A 443 5.94 -11.82 -7.77
CA SER A 443 5.36 -11.76 -6.42
C SER A 443 4.62 -13.05 -6.06
N THR A 444 4.94 -13.63 -4.90
CA THR A 444 4.38 -14.90 -4.42
C THR A 444 2.96 -14.78 -3.86
N VAL A 445 2.33 -13.60 -3.96
CA VAL A 445 0.92 -13.38 -3.67
C VAL A 445 0.10 -13.69 -4.93
N PRO A 446 -0.88 -14.62 -4.88
CA PRO A 446 -1.65 -15.00 -6.06
C PRO A 446 -2.50 -13.84 -6.59
N ALA A 447 -2.66 -13.79 -7.92
CA ALA A 447 -3.63 -12.93 -8.57
C ALA A 447 -5.06 -13.40 -8.21
N THR A 448 -5.85 -12.49 -7.65
CA THR A 448 -7.25 -12.71 -7.28
C THR A 448 -8.03 -11.40 -7.47
N PRO A 449 -9.38 -11.43 -7.55
CA PRO A 449 -10.19 -10.21 -7.67
C PRO A 449 -10.07 -9.20 -6.51
N LEU A 450 -9.32 -9.50 -5.45
CA LEU A 450 -9.02 -8.59 -4.33
C LEU A 450 -7.51 -8.40 -4.14
N THR A 451 -6.69 -8.72 -5.15
CA THR A 451 -5.24 -8.48 -5.17
C THR A 451 -4.93 -7.11 -5.77
N TYR A 452 -4.09 -6.35 -5.07
CA TYR A 452 -3.64 -5.00 -5.41
C TYR A 452 -2.13 -4.99 -5.62
N SER A 453 -1.63 -4.15 -6.54
CA SER A 453 -0.20 -3.93 -6.77
C SER A 453 0.29 -2.67 -6.06
N LEU A 454 1.47 -2.72 -5.44
CA LEU A 454 2.08 -1.57 -4.77
C LEU A 454 2.58 -0.55 -5.81
N ARG A 455 2.28 0.73 -5.58
CA ARG A 455 2.60 1.84 -6.50
C ARG A 455 3.50 2.91 -5.90
N SER A 456 3.31 3.26 -4.63
CA SER A 456 4.19 4.19 -3.92
C SER A 456 4.37 3.80 -2.44
N VAL A 457 5.51 4.18 -1.87
CA VAL A 457 5.82 4.12 -0.44
C VAL A 457 6.32 5.49 0.01
N ILE A 458 5.83 6.00 1.15
CA ILE A 458 6.38 7.18 1.83
C ILE A 458 7.02 6.73 3.13
N VAL A 459 8.22 7.24 3.42
CA VAL A 459 9.08 6.83 4.54
C VAL A 459 9.46 8.07 5.35
N HIS A 460 9.52 7.94 6.68
CA HIS A 460 9.90 9.04 7.58
C HIS A 460 11.11 8.69 8.45
N TYR A 461 12.24 9.37 8.23
CA TYR A 461 13.47 9.30 9.02
C TYR A 461 13.38 10.17 10.29
N GLY A 462 14.27 9.97 11.26
CA GLY A 462 14.39 10.88 12.41
C GLY A 462 13.29 10.71 13.47
N THR A 463 12.90 11.78 14.16
CA THR A 463 12.13 11.72 15.42
C THR A 463 10.60 11.83 15.25
N HIS A 464 9.87 12.11 16.33
CA HIS A 464 8.43 12.45 16.28
C HIS A 464 8.16 13.92 15.93
N ASN A 465 9.08 14.82 16.29
CA ASN A 465 8.85 16.27 16.22
C ASN A 465 9.57 16.93 15.05
N TYR A 466 10.51 16.20 14.46
CA TYR A 466 11.36 16.61 13.36
C TYR A 466 11.86 15.36 12.63
N GLY A 467 11.96 15.41 11.30
CA GLY A 467 12.53 14.34 10.48
C GLY A 467 12.53 14.67 9.00
N HIS A 468 12.64 13.64 8.14
CA HIS A 468 12.61 13.80 6.69
C HIS A 468 11.70 12.77 6.02
N TYR A 469 11.00 13.20 4.96
CA TYR A 469 10.11 12.36 4.15
C TYR A 469 10.73 12.07 2.78
N ILE A 470 10.89 10.80 2.44
CA ILE A 470 11.20 10.37 1.06
C ILE A 470 10.04 9.59 0.45
N ALA A 471 9.98 9.57 -0.87
CA ALA A 471 9.02 8.79 -1.65
C ALA A 471 9.73 7.76 -2.52
N PHE A 472 9.25 6.51 -2.47
CA PHE A 472 9.52 5.51 -3.50
C PHE A 472 8.32 5.41 -4.43
N ARG A 473 8.56 5.41 -5.75
CA ARG A 473 7.50 5.31 -6.78
C ARG A 473 7.81 4.24 -7.81
N LYS A 474 6.85 3.36 -8.09
CA LYS A 474 6.90 2.44 -9.24
C LYS A 474 6.43 3.15 -10.50
N TYR A 475 7.21 3.11 -11.57
CA TYR A 475 6.85 3.67 -12.88
C TYR A 475 7.50 2.84 -14.01
N ARG A 476 6.68 2.38 -14.96
CA ARG A 476 7.08 1.55 -16.12
C ARG A 476 7.92 0.31 -15.75
N GLY A 477 7.59 -0.31 -14.61
CA GLY A 477 8.28 -1.49 -14.07
C GLY A 477 9.53 -1.22 -13.23
N CYS A 478 10.08 0.01 -13.24
CA CYS A 478 11.21 0.42 -12.40
C CYS A 478 10.72 1.08 -11.10
N TRP A 479 11.51 0.96 -10.03
CA TRP A 479 11.32 1.73 -8.79
C TRP A 479 12.25 2.94 -8.78
N TRP A 480 11.75 4.07 -8.29
CA TRP A 480 12.47 5.34 -8.19
C TRP A 480 12.45 5.80 -6.74
N ARG A 481 13.62 6.11 -6.16
CA ARG A 481 13.75 6.83 -4.89
C ARG A 481 13.78 8.33 -5.19
N ILE A 482 12.98 9.09 -4.45
CA ILE A 482 12.80 10.54 -4.58
C ILE A 482 12.99 11.15 -3.19
N SER A 483 14.04 11.96 -3.05
CA SER A 483 14.33 12.78 -1.88
C SER A 483 14.58 14.20 -2.39
N ASP A 484 13.52 15.01 -2.38
CA ASP A 484 13.51 16.39 -2.92
C ASP A 484 14.05 16.46 -4.36
N GLU A 485 15.12 17.19 -4.63
CA GLU A 485 15.79 17.24 -5.94
C GLU A 485 16.50 15.94 -6.34
N THR A 486 16.81 15.05 -5.38
CA THR A 486 17.58 13.83 -5.63
C THR A 486 16.67 12.68 -6.05
N VAL A 487 16.79 12.25 -7.31
CA VAL A 487 15.98 11.19 -7.92
C VAL A 487 16.86 10.16 -8.62
N TYR A 488 16.72 8.88 -8.25
CA TYR A 488 17.43 7.78 -8.89
C TYR A 488 16.63 6.47 -8.88
N VAL A 489 17.04 5.52 -9.72
CA VAL A 489 16.44 4.18 -9.83
C VAL A 489 16.97 3.28 -8.72
N VAL A 490 16.10 2.46 -8.13
CA VAL A 490 16.41 1.52 -7.04
C VAL A 490 15.78 0.14 -7.30
N ASP A 491 16.29 -0.89 -6.63
CA ASP A 491 15.73 -2.24 -6.72
C ASP A 491 14.47 -2.40 -5.87
N GLU A 492 13.52 -3.25 -6.31
CA GLU A 492 12.31 -3.58 -5.53
C GLU A 492 12.65 -4.16 -4.14
N ALA A 493 13.80 -4.83 -4.01
CA ALA A 493 14.29 -5.37 -2.75
C ALA A 493 14.71 -4.28 -1.73
N GLU A 494 15.19 -3.12 -2.18
CA GLU A 494 15.47 -1.96 -1.32
C GLU A 494 14.16 -1.39 -0.77
N VAL A 495 13.19 -1.17 -1.67
CA VAL A 495 11.88 -0.60 -1.33
C VAL A 495 11.15 -1.46 -0.29
N LEU A 496 11.11 -2.79 -0.49
CA LEU A 496 10.44 -3.72 0.42
C LEU A 496 11.21 -3.96 1.73
N SER A 497 12.54 -3.75 1.74
CA SER A 497 13.39 -3.88 2.94
C SER A 497 13.43 -2.62 3.80
N THR A 498 12.94 -1.48 3.30
CA THR A 498 13.06 -0.17 3.94
C THR A 498 12.24 -0.10 5.25
N PRO A 499 12.86 0.25 6.41
CA PRO A 499 12.14 0.59 7.64
C PRO A 499 11.54 2.01 7.55
N GLY A 500 11.07 2.59 8.65
CA GLY A 500 10.53 3.96 8.67
C GLY A 500 9.21 4.21 7.91
N VAL A 501 8.72 3.25 7.11
CA VAL A 501 7.51 3.34 6.26
C VAL A 501 6.33 3.98 7.00
N PHE A 502 5.81 5.06 6.43
CA PHE A 502 4.79 5.93 6.99
C PHE A 502 3.47 5.83 6.22
N MET A 503 3.51 5.81 4.88
CA MET A 503 2.33 5.56 4.04
C MET A 503 2.64 4.58 2.91
N LEU A 504 1.64 3.79 2.52
CA LEU A 504 1.67 2.82 1.42
C LEU A 504 0.49 3.10 0.49
N PHE A 505 0.77 3.12 -0.82
CA PHE A 505 -0.24 3.32 -1.86
C PHE A 505 -0.28 2.09 -2.77
N TYR A 506 -1.41 1.40 -2.72
CA TYR A 506 -1.73 0.21 -3.51
C TYR A 506 -2.82 0.55 -4.56
N GLU A 507 -2.79 -0.10 -5.71
CA GLU A 507 -3.73 0.12 -6.82
C GLU A 507 -4.39 -1.20 -7.25
N TYR A 508 -5.68 -1.12 -7.61
CA TYR A 508 -6.45 -2.24 -8.13
C TYR A 508 -5.98 -2.60 -9.54
N ASP A 509 -5.16 -3.64 -9.60
CA ASP A 509 -4.36 -4.01 -10.77
C ASP A 509 -4.77 -5.37 -11.37
N PHE A 510 -5.81 -5.99 -10.84
CA PHE A 510 -6.37 -7.24 -11.39
C PHE A 510 -7.11 -6.96 -12.72
N ASP A 511 -7.02 -7.91 -13.64
CA ASP A 511 -7.80 -7.99 -14.86
C ASP A 511 -8.76 -9.19 -14.80
N GLU A 512 -10.07 -8.89 -14.90
CA GLU A 512 -11.13 -9.89 -14.83
C GLU A 512 -11.23 -10.73 -16.12
N GLU A 513 -10.71 -10.27 -17.27
CA GLU A 513 -10.77 -11.03 -18.53
C GLU A 513 -9.70 -12.14 -18.61
N THR A 514 -8.44 -11.83 -18.25
CA THR A 514 -7.34 -12.81 -18.27
C THR A 514 -7.12 -13.52 -16.92
N GLY A 515 -7.68 -13.00 -15.83
CA GLY A 515 -7.45 -13.50 -14.46
C GLY A 515 -6.04 -13.26 -13.92
N LYS A 516 -5.32 -12.27 -14.47
CA LYS A 516 -3.94 -11.91 -14.10
C LYS A 516 -3.87 -10.48 -13.52
N MET A 517 -2.68 -10.07 -13.10
CA MET A 517 -2.38 -8.66 -12.84
C MET A 517 -2.00 -7.96 -14.15
N LYS A 518 -2.39 -6.69 -14.34
CA LYS A 518 -2.06 -5.92 -15.55
C LYS A 518 -0.56 -5.65 -15.64
N ASP A 519 0.11 -5.43 -14.49
CA ASP A 519 1.58 -5.44 -14.39
C ASP A 519 2.23 -6.70 -15.01
N ASP A 520 1.62 -7.89 -14.87
CA ASP A 520 2.16 -9.13 -15.46
C ASP A 520 1.94 -9.17 -16.98
N LEU A 521 0.86 -8.59 -17.48
CA LEU A 521 0.56 -8.52 -18.93
C LEU A 521 1.50 -7.52 -19.62
N GLU A 522 1.63 -6.30 -19.07
CA GLU A 522 2.55 -5.28 -19.57
C GLU A 522 4.01 -5.77 -19.55
N ALA A 523 4.42 -6.49 -18.50
CA ALA A 523 5.76 -7.06 -18.41
C ALA A 523 6.02 -8.18 -19.41
N ILE A 524 5.02 -9.01 -19.74
CA ILE A 524 5.15 -10.03 -20.80
C ILE A 524 5.23 -9.35 -22.17
N GLN A 525 4.41 -8.32 -22.42
CA GLN A 525 4.45 -7.58 -23.67
C GLN A 525 5.80 -6.88 -23.89
N SER A 526 6.32 -6.15 -22.89
CA SER A 526 7.62 -5.46 -23.03
C SER A 526 8.75 -6.40 -23.38
N ASN A 527 8.79 -7.58 -22.76
CA ASN A 527 9.85 -8.54 -22.97
C ASN A 527 9.79 -9.16 -24.39
N ASN A 528 8.58 -9.44 -24.90
CA ASN A 528 8.42 -9.93 -26.27
C ASN A 528 8.83 -8.87 -27.30
N GLU A 529 8.46 -7.60 -27.08
CA GLU A 529 8.83 -6.49 -27.96
C GLU A 529 10.35 -6.28 -28.01
N GLU A 530 11.03 -6.32 -26.85
CA GLU A 530 12.50 -6.26 -26.82
C GLU A 530 13.17 -7.46 -27.52
N ASP A 531 12.61 -8.67 -27.40
CA ASP A 531 13.20 -9.87 -28.00
C ASP A 531 12.96 -9.91 -29.54
N ASP A 532 11.82 -9.40 -30.02
CA ASP A 532 11.57 -9.16 -31.45
C ASP A 532 12.51 -8.09 -32.04
N GLU A 533 12.88 -7.05 -31.28
CA GLU A 533 13.89 -6.07 -31.69
C GLU A 533 15.30 -6.69 -31.76
N LYS A 534 15.72 -7.43 -30.72
CA LYS A 534 17.01 -8.15 -30.69
C LYS A 534 17.12 -9.19 -31.82
N GLU A 535 16.02 -9.88 -32.16
CA GLU A 535 15.95 -10.79 -33.31
C GLU A 535 16.04 -10.07 -34.67
N GLN A 536 15.62 -8.80 -34.77
CA GLN A 536 15.74 -8.00 -35.99
C GLN A 536 17.15 -7.45 -36.18
N GLU A 537 17.81 -6.96 -35.13
CA GLU A 537 19.21 -6.52 -35.20
C GLU A 537 20.14 -7.66 -35.62
N GLN A 538 19.97 -8.86 -35.04
CA GLN A 538 20.76 -10.04 -35.41
C GLN A 538 20.54 -10.49 -36.87
N LYS A 539 19.39 -10.18 -37.48
CA LYS A 539 19.13 -10.44 -38.91
C LYS A 539 19.68 -9.35 -39.83
N GLY A 540 20.03 -8.17 -39.29
CA GLY A 540 20.69 -7.09 -40.04
C GLY A 540 22.17 -7.36 -40.35
N VAL A 541 22.84 -8.19 -39.55
CA VAL A 541 24.29 -8.46 -39.68
C VAL A 541 24.56 -9.64 -40.62
N GLN A 542 24.34 -9.44 -41.93
CA GLN A 542 24.93 -10.25 -42.98
C GLN A 542 25.64 -9.36 -44.00
N GLU A 543 26.97 -9.22 -43.87
CA GLU A 543 27.78 -8.46 -44.81
C GLU A 543 27.77 -9.09 -46.22
N PRO A 544 27.73 -8.27 -47.29
CA PRO A 544 27.81 -8.76 -48.65
C PRO A 544 29.24 -9.25 -48.95
N LYS A 545 29.35 -10.51 -49.40
CA LYS A 545 30.64 -11.03 -49.89
C LYS A 545 31.00 -10.39 -51.22
N GLU A 546 32.09 -9.65 -51.24
CA GLU A 546 32.70 -9.15 -52.47
C GLU A 546 33.10 -10.31 -53.40
N SER A 547 32.72 -10.20 -54.68
CA SER A 547 33.25 -11.02 -55.76
C SER A 547 33.96 -10.10 -56.75
N GLN A 548 35.28 -10.25 -56.87
CA GLN A 548 36.12 -9.40 -57.70
C GLN A 548 35.82 -9.60 -59.20
N GLU A 549 35.49 -8.51 -59.91
CA GLU A 549 35.56 -8.46 -61.37
C GLU A 549 36.88 -7.81 -61.81
N GLN A 550 37.62 -8.51 -62.67
CA GLN A 550 38.60 -7.92 -63.58
C GLN A 550 38.06 -8.10 -64.99
N GLY A 551 37.84 -7.00 -65.71
CA GLY A 551 37.28 -7.01 -67.06
C GLY A 551 38.29 -6.58 -68.13
N GLU A 552 38.12 -7.07 -69.35
CA GLU A 552 38.75 -6.54 -70.58
C GLU A 552 38.01 -7.06 -71.83
N GLY A 553 37.96 -6.26 -72.91
CA GLY A 553 37.99 -6.82 -74.29
C GLY A 553 36.69 -7.18 -75.04
N GLU A 554 35.89 -6.17 -75.42
CA GLU A 554 35.47 -5.87 -76.82
C GLU A 554 34.64 -6.83 -77.75
N GLU A 555 33.66 -6.18 -78.42
CA GLU A 555 33.11 -6.38 -79.79
C GLU A 555 32.05 -7.47 -80.19
N GLN A 556 30.88 -6.95 -80.66
CA GLN A 556 29.98 -7.39 -81.77
C GLN A 556 29.27 -8.79 -81.64
N GLU A 557 28.02 -9.03 -82.08
CA GLU A 557 27.26 -8.52 -83.25
C GLU A 557 25.70 -8.55 -83.03
N GLU A 558 24.90 -8.50 -84.11
CA GLU A 558 23.43 -8.21 -84.19
C GLU A 558 22.44 -9.28 -83.62
N GLY A 559 21.17 -8.87 -83.33
CA GLY A 559 20.04 -9.81 -83.17
C GLY A 559 18.68 -9.23 -82.75
N GLN A 560 17.59 -9.61 -83.44
CA GLN A 560 16.17 -9.28 -83.15
C GLN A 560 15.58 -10.32 -82.13
N GLU A 561 14.36 -10.25 -81.55
CA GLU A 561 13.08 -9.65 -81.96
C GLU A 561 12.05 -9.52 -80.78
N GLN A 562 10.97 -8.73 -81.00
CA GLN A 562 9.63 -8.56 -80.33
C GLN A 562 9.18 -9.52 -79.17
N MET A 563 8.31 -9.16 -78.19
CA MET A 563 6.98 -8.50 -78.29
C MET A 563 6.46 -7.80 -76.98
N LYS A 564 5.58 -6.80 -77.21
CA LYS A 564 4.42 -6.18 -76.48
C LYS A 564 4.01 -6.59 -75.02
N PHE A 565 3.43 -5.72 -74.16
CA PHE A 565 2.16 -4.90 -74.23
C PHE A 565 0.87 -5.77 -74.36
N GLU A 566 -0.36 -5.40 -73.97
CA GLU A 566 -1.01 -4.24 -73.28
C GLU A 566 -1.89 -4.79 -72.10
N ARG A 567 -2.23 -4.21 -70.91
CA ARG A 567 -2.14 -2.92 -70.18
C ARG A 567 -3.38 -1.97 -70.08
N THR A 568 -4.51 -2.45 -69.53
CA THR A 568 -5.71 -1.66 -69.04
C THR A 568 -6.60 -2.61 -68.20
N GLU A 569 -7.15 -2.31 -67.01
CA GLU A 569 -8.04 -1.23 -66.49
C GLU A 569 -9.55 -1.56 -66.48
N ASP A 570 -10.23 -1.00 -65.46
CA ASP A 570 -11.66 -0.63 -65.35
C ASP A 570 -12.84 -1.53 -64.88
N HIS A 571 -13.56 -0.94 -63.90
CA HIS A 571 -15.01 -0.85 -63.66
C HIS A 571 -15.92 -2.04 -63.29
N ARG A 572 -16.23 -2.12 -61.98
CA ARG A 572 -17.55 -1.85 -61.32
C ARG A 572 -18.87 -2.48 -61.81
N ASP A 573 -19.63 -2.91 -60.79
CA ASP A 573 -21.10 -2.88 -60.62
C ASP A 573 -22.02 -3.65 -61.60
N ILE A 574 -22.84 -4.57 -61.06
CA ILE A 574 -24.30 -4.40 -60.89
C ILE A 574 -24.93 -5.68 -60.26
N SER A 575 -26.04 -5.48 -59.55
CA SER A 575 -26.74 -6.42 -58.65
C SER A 575 -27.64 -7.47 -59.30
N GLY A 576 -27.88 -8.57 -58.56
CA GLY A 576 -29.05 -9.45 -58.69
C GLY A 576 -28.75 -10.96 -58.63
N LYS A 577 -29.66 -11.85 -58.19
CA LYS A 577 -30.92 -11.66 -57.44
C LYS A 577 -31.51 -13.04 -57.05
N ASP A 578 -32.00 -13.17 -55.81
CA ASP A 578 -33.01 -14.14 -55.30
C ASP A 578 -32.82 -15.68 -55.45
N VAL A 579 -33.62 -16.43 -54.65
CA VAL A 579 -33.96 -17.88 -54.74
C VAL A 579 -32.83 -18.86 -54.35
N ASN A 580 -32.99 -19.73 -53.33
CA ASN A 580 -34.13 -20.03 -52.44
C ASN A 580 -33.64 -20.46 -51.04
#